data_AF-A0A1E7TWM9-F1
#
_entry.id   AF-A0A1E7TWM9-F1
#
_cell.length_a   1.000
_cell.length_b   1.000
_cell.length_c   1.000
_cell.angle_alpha   90.00
_cell.angle_beta   90.00
_cell.angle_gamma   90.00
#
_symmetry.space_group_name_H-M   'P 1'
#
loop_
_entity.id
_entity.type
_entity.pdbx_description
1 polymer ?
#
loop_
_entity_poly.entity_id
_entity_poly.type
_entity_poly.pdbx_seq_one_letter_code
_entity_poly.pdbx_strand_id
1 'polypeptide(L)'
;MASTSQQQQQLQATRAAQKAADAAEKRERLKRALPATVELLQSRQADRIDDRDIDAYVDLNWLEWHGGGLRLTITGRNVCAQSAATAVA
;
A
#
# COMPACT_ATOMS: atom_id res chain seq x y z
N MET A 1 1.31 -36.98 -20.59
CA MET A 1 1.78 -36.47 -19.27
C MET A 1 2.31 -35.03 -19.34
N ALA A 2 2.90 -34.55 -20.45
CA ALA A 2 3.39 -33.16 -20.55
C ALA A 2 2.28 -32.08 -20.57
N SER A 3 1.10 -32.37 -21.12
CA SER A 3 0.01 -31.40 -21.26
C SER A 3 -0.62 -30.97 -19.93
N THR A 4 -0.67 -31.86 -18.92
CA THR A 4 -1.23 -31.55 -17.61
C THR A 4 -0.33 -30.60 -16.83
N SER A 5 0.99 -30.78 -16.89
CA SER A 5 1.97 -29.88 -16.26
C SER A 5 1.91 -28.48 -16.86
N GLN A 6 1.77 -28.40 -18.19
CA GLN A 6 1.68 -27.11 -18.89
C GLN A 6 0.37 -26.38 -18.57
N GLN A 7 -0.77 -27.09 -18.56
CA GLN A 7 -2.07 -26.51 -18.20
C GLN A 7 -2.09 -26.06 -16.74
N GLN A 8 -1.47 -26.83 -15.84
CA GLN A 8 -1.34 -26.46 -14.42
C GLN A 8 -0.46 -25.22 -14.23
N GLN A 9 0.62 -25.07 -15.02
CA GLN A 9 1.48 -23.88 -15.01
C GLN A 9 0.74 -22.64 -15.50
N GLN A 10 -0.07 -22.75 -16.56
CA GLN A 10 -0.83 -21.63 -17.10
C GLN A 10 -1.90 -21.13 -16.12
N LEU A 11 -2.58 -22.05 -15.42
CA LEU A 11 -3.55 -21.73 -14.35
C LEU A 11 -2.90 -21.11 -13.10
N GLN A 12 -1.62 -21.34 -12.86
CA GLN A 12 -0.87 -20.69 -11.78
C GLN A 12 -0.43 -19.28 -12.17
N ALA A 13 0.05 -19.11 -13.41
CA ALA A 13 0.46 -17.80 -13.93
C ALA A 13 -0.69 -16.78 -13.93
N THR A 14 -1.90 -17.18 -14.35
CA THR A 14 -3.07 -16.29 -14.34
C THR A 14 -3.47 -15.86 -12.93
N ARG A 15 -3.41 -16.76 -11.94
CA ARG A 15 -3.69 -16.44 -10.54
C ARG A 15 -2.65 -15.50 -9.93
N ALA A 16 -1.38 -15.70 -10.26
CA ALA A 16 -0.31 -14.82 -9.81
C ALA A 16 -0.46 -13.40 -10.40
N ALA A 17 -0.79 -13.31 -11.70
CA ALA A 17 -1.05 -12.04 -12.35
C ALA A 17 -2.26 -11.31 -11.74
N GLN A 18 -3.35 -12.03 -11.47
CA GLN A 18 -4.52 -11.47 -10.79
C GLN A 18 -4.14 -10.92 -9.41
N LYS A 19 -3.47 -11.74 -8.58
CA LYS A 19 -3.02 -11.32 -7.25
C LYS A 19 -2.12 -10.06 -7.30
N ALA A 20 -1.26 -9.96 -8.32
CA ALA A 20 -0.41 -8.79 -8.51
C ALA A 20 -1.23 -7.55 -8.89
N ALA A 21 -2.25 -7.69 -9.72
CA ALA A 21 -3.16 -6.60 -10.08
C ALA A 21 -3.96 -6.11 -8.87
N ASP A 22 -4.53 -7.02 -8.07
CA ASP A 22 -5.22 -6.69 -6.82
C ASP A 22 -4.29 -5.95 -5.82
N ALA A 23 -3.04 -6.41 -5.70
CA ALA A 23 -2.03 -5.75 -4.86
C ALA A 23 -1.67 -4.35 -5.37
N ALA A 24 -1.59 -4.17 -6.70
CA ALA A 24 -1.35 -2.86 -7.30
C ALA A 24 -2.53 -1.90 -7.05
N GLU A 25 -3.77 -2.36 -7.22
CA GLU A 25 -4.95 -1.55 -6.94
C GLU A 25 -5.01 -1.13 -5.46
N LYS A 26 -4.78 -2.07 -4.54
CA LYS A 26 -4.70 -1.77 -3.09
C LYS A 26 -3.63 -0.73 -2.80
N ARG A 27 -2.45 -0.87 -3.39
CA ARG A 27 -1.36 0.10 -3.24
C ARG A 27 -1.77 1.48 -3.76
N GLU A 28 -2.41 1.56 -4.93
CA GLU A 28 -2.87 2.85 -5.47
C GLU A 28 -3.97 3.49 -4.62
N ARG A 29 -4.89 2.70 -4.03
CA ARG A 29 -5.85 3.20 -3.02
C ARG A 29 -5.11 3.82 -1.84
N LEU A 30 -4.13 3.11 -1.27
CA LEU A 30 -3.33 3.57 -0.14
C LEU A 30 -2.54 4.84 -0.49
N LYS A 31 -1.94 4.93 -1.69
CA LYS A 31 -1.24 6.15 -2.14
C LYS A 31 -2.15 7.37 -2.14
N ARG A 32 -3.37 7.22 -2.67
CA ARG A 32 -4.35 8.32 -2.71
C ARG A 32 -4.83 8.74 -1.32
N ALA A 33 -4.95 7.79 -0.39
CA ALA A 33 -5.39 8.05 0.99
C ALA A 33 -4.26 8.53 1.93
N LEU A 34 -3.00 8.32 1.55
CA LEU A 34 -1.84 8.61 2.39
C LEU A 34 -1.77 10.09 2.85
N PRO A 35 -1.99 11.12 2.00
CA PRO A 35 -1.93 12.51 2.44
C PRO A 35 -2.93 12.81 3.58
N ALA A 36 -4.18 12.37 3.44
CA ALA A 36 -5.19 12.54 4.48
C ALA A 36 -4.83 11.77 5.76
N THR A 37 -4.22 10.58 5.61
CA THR A 37 -3.70 9.80 6.74
C THR A 37 -2.60 10.56 7.48
N VAL A 38 -1.70 11.24 6.76
CA VAL A 38 -0.63 12.05 7.36
C VAL A 38 -1.21 13.24 8.16
N GLU A 39 -2.23 13.92 7.65
CA GLU A 39 -2.90 15.01 8.36
C GLU A 39 -3.50 14.54 9.71
N LEU A 40 -4.07 13.33 9.73
CA LEU A 40 -4.57 12.70 10.97
C LEU A 40 -3.43 12.41 11.95
N LEU A 41 -2.29 11.89 11.47
CA LEU A 41 -1.12 11.64 12.31
C LEU A 41 -0.55 12.92 12.92
N GLN A 42 -0.45 13.99 12.13
CA GLN A 42 -0.01 15.31 12.60
C GLN A 42 -0.96 15.89 13.66
N SER A 43 -2.26 15.61 13.51
CA SER A 43 -3.31 16.02 14.46
C SER A 43 -3.44 15.09 15.67
N ARG A 44 -2.55 14.10 15.84
CA ARG A 44 -2.60 13.06 16.89
C ARG A 44 -3.91 12.24 16.88
N GLN A 45 -4.56 12.13 15.73
CA GLN A 45 -5.81 11.39 15.51
C GLN A 45 -5.56 10.05 14.80
N ALA A 46 -4.50 9.33 15.20
CA ALA A 46 -4.16 8.03 14.61
C ALA A 46 -5.29 6.99 14.81
N ASP A 47 -6.08 7.12 15.87
CA ASP A 47 -7.27 6.31 16.18
C ASP A 47 -8.33 6.33 15.07
N ARG A 48 -8.34 7.37 14.22
CA ARG A 48 -9.29 7.50 13.09
C ARG A 48 -8.85 6.73 11.84
N ILE A 49 -7.66 6.15 11.84
CA ILE A 49 -7.12 5.36 10.73
C ILE A 49 -7.49 3.90 10.99
N ASP A 50 -8.09 3.23 10.00
CA ASP A 50 -8.45 1.82 10.12
C ASP A 50 -7.20 0.96 10.34
N ASP A 51 -7.29 -0.01 11.24
CA ASP A 51 -6.17 -0.87 11.64
C ASP A 51 -5.58 -1.64 10.44
N ARG A 52 -6.41 -2.02 9.46
CA ARG A 52 -5.94 -2.70 8.23
C ARG A 52 -5.18 -1.75 7.31
N ASP A 53 -5.54 -0.47 7.31
CA ASP A 53 -4.82 0.55 6.55
C ASP A 53 -3.48 0.85 7.25
N ILE A 54 -3.44 0.93 8.60
CA ILE A 54 -2.19 1.05 9.37
C ILE A 54 -1.23 -0.10 9.06
N ASP A 55 -1.70 -1.34 9.19
CA ASP A 55 -0.89 -2.54 8.88
C ASP A 55 -0.36 -2.50 7.45
N ALA A 56 -1.21 -2.18 6.47
CA ALA A 56 -0.79 -2.07 5.08
C ALA A 56 0.23 -0.95 4.84
N TYR A 57 0.12 0.19 5.50
CA TYR A 57 1.11 1.26 5.42
C TYR A 57 2.45 0.88 6.06
N VAL A 58 2.42 0.10 7.14
CA VAL A 58 3.63 -0.41 7.80
C VAL A 58 4.31 -1.49 6.96
N ASP A 59 3.55 -2.42 6.39
CA ASP A 59 4.06 -3.45 5.45
C ASP A 59 4.75 -2.82 4.22
N LEU A 60 4.18 -1.72 3.71
CA LEU A 60 4.76 -0.93 2.62
C LEU A 60 5.93 -0.03 3.05
N ASN A 61 6.29 -0.02 4.33
CA ASN A 61 7.31 0.86 4.92
C ASN A 61 7.02 2.35 4.70
N TRP A 62 5.75 2.75 4.63
CA TRP A 62 5.35 4.16 4.50
C TRP A 62 5.11 4.80 5.86
N LEU A 63 4.65 3.99 6.81
CA LEU A 63 4.53 4.34 8.22
C LEU A 63 5.37 3.37 9.04
N GLU A 64 5.82 3.80 10.20
CA GLU A 64 6.55 2.95 11.15
C GLU A 64 6.08 3.21 12.58
N TRP A 65 6.18 2.18 13.41
CA TRP A 65 5.97 2.30 14.85
C TRP A 65 7.24 2.87 15.50
N HIS A 66 7.10 3.99 16.20
CA HIS A 66 8.20 4.64 16.89
C HIS A 66 7.76 5.07 18.29
N GLY A 67 8.28 4.39 19.32
CA GLY A 67 8.04 4.75 20.72
C GLY A 67 6.56 4.75 21.13
N GLY A 68 5.75 3.84 20.58
CA GLY A 68 4.32 3.72 20.87
C GLY A 68 3.41 4.61 20.02
N GLY A 69 3.97 5.41 19.10
CA GLY A 69 3.21 6.18 18.13
C GLY A 69 3.51 5.76 16.69
N LEU A 70 2.62 6.14 15.77
CA LEU A 70 2.84 5.94 14.35
C LEU A 70 3.55 7.17 13.75
N ARG A 71 4.57 6.95 12.93
CA ARG A 71 5.36 8.01 12.29
C ARG A 71 5.46 7.79 10.78
N LEU A 72 5.48 8.89 10.03
CA LEU A 72 5.75 8.89 8.59
C LEU A 72 7.23 8.62 8.32
N THR A 73 7.52 7.64 7.47
CA THR A 73 8.88 7.32 7.03
C THR A 73 9.34 8.22 5.88
N ILE A 74 10.63 8.13 5.51
CA ILE A 74 11.17 8.80 4.31
C ILE A 74 10.45 8.30 3.05
N THR A 75 10.20 6.98 2.95
CA THR A 75 9.49 6.38 1.81
C THR A 75 8.06 6.90 1.71
N GLY A 76 7.32 6.92 2.83
CA GLY A 76 5.95 7.46 2.85
C GLY A 76 5.89 8.94 2.46
N ARG A 77 6.85 9.74 2.93
CA ARG A 77 6.96 11.16 2.54
C ARG A 77 7.19 11.33 1.04
N ASN A 78 8.05 10.53 0.44
CA ASN A 78 8.29 10.57 -1.01
C ASN A 78 7.04 10.16 -1.81
N VAL A 79 6.29 9.17 -1.33
CA VAL A 79 5.03 8.74 -1.96
C VAL A 79 3.98 9.84 -1.91
N CYS A 80 3.87 10.55 -0.79
CA CYS A 80 2.98 11.70 -0.66
C CYS A 80 3.35 12.82 -1.65
N ALA A 81 4.64 13.14 -1.77
CA ALA A 81 5.14 14.15 -2.71
C ALA A 81 4.88 13.74 -4.18
N GLN A 82 5.09 12.47 -4.52
CA GLN A 82 4.78 11.94 -5.87
C GLN A 82 3.29 12.03 -6.19
N SER A 83 2.43 11.71 -5.22
CA SER A 83 0.98 11.76 -5.41
C SER A 83 0.48 13.19 -5.62
N ALA A 84 1.08 14.17 -4.94
CA ALA A 84 0.80 15.59 -5.17
C ALA A 84 1.29 16.08 -6.54
N ALA A 85 2.46 15.61 -6.99
CA ALA A 85 3.01 15.97 -8.30
C ALA A 85 2.17 15.40 -9.47
N THR A 86 1.64 14.19 -9.34
CA THR A 86 0.79 13.56 -10.37
C THR A 86 -0.59 14.22 -10.50
N ALA A 87 -1.10 14.90 -9.47
CA ALA A 87 -2.39 15.59 -9.53
C ALA A 87 -2.37 16.90 -10.36
N VAL A 88 -1.19 17.37 -10.77
CA VAL A 88 -0.98 18.64 -11.49
C VAL A 88 -0.54 18.41 -12.96
N ALA A 89 -0.52 17.16 -13.42
CA ALA A 89 -0.18 16.79 -14.80
C ALA A 89 -1.41 16.29 -15.56
#